data_AF-A0A6J5FC93-F1
#
_entry.id   AF-A0A6J5FC93-F1
#
_cell.length_a   1.000
_cell.length_b   1.000
_cell.length_c   1.000
_cell.angle_alpha   90.00
_cell.angle_beta   90.00
_cell.angle_gamma   90.00
#
_symmetry.space_group_name_H-M   'P 1'
#
loop_
_entity.id
_entity.type
_entity.pdbx_description
1 polymer ?
#
loop_
_entity_poly.entity_id
_entity_poly.type
_entity_poly.pdbx_seq_one_letter_code
_entity_poly.pdbx_strand_id
1 'polypeptide(L)' 'MNSMAVGVDIDSLVFLVDYVDPESGEIINKPIKRSMFLEHFANRAPCLIGMEACGSADHWARS' A
#
# COMPACT_ATOMS: atom_id res chain seq x y z
N MET A 1 -12.83 -13.60 -9.82
CA MET A 1 -11.94 -13.41 -8.66
C MET A 1 -12.22 -12.03 -8.09
N ASN A 2 -12.56 -11.94 -6.79
CA ASN A 2 -12.75 -10.66 -6.10
C ASN A 2 -11.45 -10.38 -5.31
N SER A 3 -10.56 -9.57 -5.86
CA SER A 3 -9.29 -9.20 -5.22
C SER A 3 -9.51 -7.97 -4.33
N MET A 4 -9.03 -8.00 -3.10
CA MET A 4 -9.03 -6.83 -2.22
C MET A 4 -8.30 -5.66 -2.92
N ALA A 5 -8.94 -4.50 -2.99
CA ALA A 5 -8.32 -3.29 -3.49
C ALA A 5 -7.57 -2.58 -2.35
N VAL A 6 -6.36 -2.11 -2.65
CA VAL A 6 -5.51 -1.39 -1.71
C VAL A 6 -5.07 -0.08 -2.36
N GLY A 7 -5.39 1.03 -1.73
CA GLY A 7 -4.84 2.34 -2.06
C GLY A 7 -3.47 2.54 -1.39
N VAL A 8 -2.55 3.14 -2.14
CA VAL A 8 -1.21 3.51 -1.67
C VAL A 8 -0.93 4.95 -2.07
N ASP A 9 -0.88 5.82 -1.07
CA ASP A 9 -0.39 7.19 -1.20
C ASP A 9 1.10 7.24 -0.81
N ILE A 10 1.90 7.87 -1.69
CA ILE A 10 3.37 7.83 -1.65
C ILE A 10 3.93 9.15 -1.13
N ASP A 11 4.71 9.06 -0.06
CA ASP A 11 5.68 10.08 0.34
C ASP A 11 7.10 9.48 0.39
N SER A 12 8.13 10.33 0.50
CA SER A 12 9.55 9.99 0.42
C SER A 12 9.98 8.95 1.46
N LEU A 13 9.33 8.91 2.63
CA LEU A 13 9.72 8.06 3.76
C LEU A 13 8.61 7.12 4.25
N VAL A 14 7.35 7.47 4.00
CA VAL A 14 6.17 6.77 4.51
C VAL A 14 5.18 6.62 3.36
N PHE A 15 4.61 5.43 3.23
CA PHE A 15 3.46 5.19 2.37
C PHE A 15 2.23 5.02 3.25
N LEU A 16 1.16 5.71 2.90
CA LEU A 16 -0.13 5.51 3.55
C LEU A 16 -0.87 4.42 2.78
N VAL A 17 -1.25 3.37 3.49
CA VAL A 17 -1.98 2.23 2.91
C VAL A 17 -3.41 2.26 3.42
N ASP A 18 -4.36 2.22 2.49
CA ASP A 18 -5.79 2.15 2.77
C ASP A 18 -6.46 0.94 2.10
N TYR A 19 -7.27 0.21 2.86
CA TYR A 19 -8.09 -0.91 2.34
C TYR A 19 -9.18 -1.28 3.33
N VAL A 20 -10.15 -2.07 2.87
CA VAL A 20 -11.14 -2.72 3.75
C VAL A 20 -10.71 -4.16 3.97
N ASP A 21 -10.58 -4.57 5.24
CA ASP A 21 -10.29 -5.95 5.58
C ASP A 21 -11.45 -6.85 5.14
N PRO A 22 -11.20 -7.88 4.32
CA PRO A 22 -12.28 -8.68 3.74
C PRO A 22 -12.95 -9.62 4.74
N GLU A 23 -12.31 -9.92 5.87
CA GLU A 23 -12.86 -10.81 6.90
C GLU A 23 -13.66 -10.01 7.94
N SER A 24 -13.10 -8.91 8.43
CA SER A 24 -13.73 -8.10 9.49
C SER A 24 -14.59 -6.95 8.98
N GLY A 25 -14.39 -6.51 7.73
CA GLY A 25 -14.99 -5.29 7.19
C GLY A 25 -14.39 -4.00 7.74
N GLU A 26 -13.30 -4.08 8.51
CA GLU A 26 -12.63 -2.92 9.09
C GLU A 26 -11.96 -2.07 8.00
N ILE A 27 -12.11 -0.74 8.10
CA ILE A 27 -11.35 0.19 7.25
C ILE A 27 -9.98 0.37 7.87
N ILE A 28 -8.96 -0.06 7.15
CA ILE A 28 -7.57 0.13 7.52
C ILE A 28 -7.06 1.40 6.85
N ASN A 29 -6.42 2.26 7.64
CA ASN A 29 -5.62 3.39 7.18
C ASN A 29 -4.31 3.38 7.97
N LYS A 30 -3.22 2.96 7.34
CA LYS A 30 -1.97 2.64 8.04
C LYS A 30 -0.77 3.30 7.39
N PRO A 31 -0.02 4.15 8.12
CA PRO A 31 1.27 4.62 7.65
C PRO A 31 2.31 3.50 7.78
N ILE A 32 3.06 3.26 6.72
CA ILE A 32 4.10 2.24 6.63
C ILE A 32 5.39 2.92 6.21
N LYS A 33 6.46 2.71 6.97
CA LYS A 33 7.79 3.15 6.53
C LYS A 33 8.12 2.48 5.21
N ARG A 34 8.69 3.23 4.26
CA ARG A 34 9.06 2.71 2.93
C ARG A 34 9.86 1.39 3.02
N SER A 35 10.79 1.28 3.97
CA SER A 35 11.61 0.07 4.18
C SER A 35 10.81 -1.17 4.56
N MET A 36 9.60 -1.01 5.10
CA MET A 36 8.72 -2.09 5.57
C MET A 36 7.61 -2.42 4.58
N PHE A 37 7.51 -1.71 3.46
CA PHE A 37 6.39 -1.85 2.53
C PHE A 37 6.28 -3.27 1.97
N LEU A 38 7.36 -3.84 1.45
CA LEU A 38 7.34 -5.21 0.91
C LEU A 38 7.02 -6.26 1.98
N GLU A 39 7.62 -6.13 3.17
CA GLU A 39 7.36 -7.05 4.30
C GLU A 39 5.88 -7.03 4.71
N HIS A 40 5.25 -5.84 4.67
CA HIS A 40 3.83 -5.71 4.99
C HIS A 40 2.91 -6.55 4.09
N PHE A 41 3.29 -6.76 2.82
CA PHE A 41 2.49 -7.53 1.85
C PHE A 41 2.98 -8.97 1.62
N ALA A 42 4.15 -9.34 2.14
CA ALA A 42 4.83 -10.60 1.80
C ALA A 42 4.00 -11.88 2.05
N ASN A 43 3.13 -11.88 3.06
CA ASN A 43 2.33 -13.05 3.46
C ASN A 43 0.82 -12.84 3.28
N ARG A 44 0.41 -11.90 2.43
CA ARG A 44 -1.01 -11.62 2.16
C ARG A 44 -1.49 -12.35 0.90
N ALA A 45 -2.79 -12.61 0.84
CA ALA A 45 -3.41 -13.04 -0.41
C ALA A 45 -3.20 -11.97 -1.50
N PRO A 46 -3.13 -12.36 -2.80
CA PRO A 46 -3.01 -11.41 -3.89
C PRO A 46 -4.09 -10.33 -3.83
N CYS A 47 -3.67 -9.07 -3.99
CA CYS A 47 -4.53 -7.90 -3.95
C CYS A 47 -4.24 -6.98 -5.15
N LEU A 48 -5.20 -6.13 -5.47
CA LEU A 48 -5.07 -5.10 -6.49
C LEU A 48 -4.54 -3.83 -5.85
N ILE A 49 -3.32 -3.43 -6.21
CA ILE A 49 -2.70 -2.20 -5.70
C ILE A 49 -3.01 -1.04 -6.66
N GLY A 50 -3.75 -0.05 -6.18
CA GLY A 50 -3.84 1.28 -6.77
C GLY A 50 -2.82 2.19 -6.10
N MET A 51 -1.95 2.82 -6.89
CA MET A 51 -0.84 3.60 -6.37
C MET A 51 -0.86 5.00 -6.97
N GLU A 52 -0.89 6.03 -6.11
CA GLU A 52 -0.86 7.42 -6.55
C GLU A 52 0.55 7.80 -7.02
N ALA A 53 0.62 8.51 -8.16
CA ALA A 53 1.87 9.08 -8.64
C ALA A 53 2.05 10.50 -8.05
N CYS A 54 2.93 10.63 -7.06
CA CYS A 54 3.36 11.92 -6.50
C CYS A 54 4.70 12.35 -7.10
N GLY A 55 5.04 13.65 -7.07
CA GLY A 55 6.36 14.14 -7.50
C GLY A 55 7.54 13.55 -6.70
N SER A 56 7.27 13.03 -5.49
CA SER A 56 8.21 12.24 -4.68
C SER A 56 8.33 10.77 -5.14
N ALA A 57 7.38 10.25 -5.93
CA ALA A 57 7.41 8.88 -6.46
C ALA A 57 8.51 8.68 -7.50
N ASP A 58 8.98 9.74 -8.17
CA ASP A 58 10.14 9.69 -9.07
C ASP A 58 11.44 9.25 -8.36
N HIS A 59 11.55 9.53 -7.06
CA HIS A 59 12.66 9.02 -6.23
C HIS A 59 12.53 7.52 -5.95
N TRP A 60 11.31 6.97 -5.98
CA TRP A 60 11.06 5.55 -5.74
C TRP A 60 11.46 4.67 -6.94
N ALA A 61 11.11 5.06 -8.17
CA ALA A 61 11.35 4.23 -9.37
C ALA A 61 12.84 4.08 -9.78
N ARG A 62 13.77 4.78 -9.13
CA ARG A 62 15.20 4.81 -9.47
C ARG A 62 16.11 4.02 -8.52
N SER A 63 15.55 3.41 -7.47
CA SER A 63 16.30 2.67 -6.42
C SER A 63 16.46 1.19 -6.75
#